data_AF-A0A7X2SW54-F1
#
_entry.id   AF-A0A7X2SW54-F1
#
_cell.length_a   1.000
_cell.length_b   1.000
_cell.length_c   1.000
_cell.angle_alpha   90.00
_cell.angle_beta   90.00
_cell.angle_gamma   90.00
#
_symmetry.space_group_name_H-M   'P 1'
#
loop_
_entity.id
_entity.type
_entity.pdbx_description
1 polymer ?
#
loop_
_entity_poly.entity_id
_entity_poly.type
_entity_poly.pdbx_seq_one_letter_code
_entity_poly.pdbx_strand_id
1 'polypeptide(L)'
;IDEWFTQRLAEGTPTKNVNTVCPFLTLAYRYEETGNPAWVPVLERWAEWVMYEMPRTEQGGLQHIVYNNENPQQLWDDTLMMSVMALAKIGQLLKRDEWIEEASYQFLLHTQYLMDRKTGLWFHGWNFDGRHNFADARWARGNSWVTIVIPDFLEMMNWPEHHATRRFLQQVLETQVKALRECQHSSGLWHTLLDDPHSYPEASATAGFAYGILKGVRKRYLPAEYREVAEKALRGVIANIDDDGELKQVSFGTAMGKDLDYYRTVPLTSMPYGQAMALLCLTEYLRVYL
;
A
#
# COMPACT_ATOMS: atom_id res chain seq x y z
N ILE A 1 -6.54 -5.65 -19.68
CA ILE A 1 -7.20 -5.17 -18.43
C ILE A 1 -8.69 -4.92 -18.64
N ASP A 2 -9.11 -4.25 -19.72
CA ASP A 2 -10.53 -3.97 -20.00
C ASP A 2 -11.38 -5.24 -20.06
N GLU A 3 -10.90 -6.27 -20.77
CA GLU A 3 -11.57 -7.57 -20.83
C GLU A 3 -11.77 -8.21 -19.45
N TRP A 4 -10.78 -8.09 -18.55
CA TRP A 4 -10.89 -8.61 -17.19
C TRP A 4 -12.04 -7.93 -16.44
N PHE A 5 -12.17 -6.60 -16.53
CA PHE A 5 -13.29 -5.89 -15.90
C PHE A 5 -14.63 -6.26 -16.51
N THR A 6 -14.71 -6.34 -17.85
CA THR A 6 -15.95 -6.75 -18.54
C THR A 6 -16.40 -8.13 -18.07
N GLN A 7 -15.49 -9.12 -18.01
CA GLN A 7 -15.81 -10.47 -17.56
C GLN A 7 -16.24 -10.50 -16.09
N ARG A 8 -15.47 -9.87 -15.19
CA ARG A 8 -15.78 -9.88 -13.75
C ARG A 8 -17.09 -9.15 -13.42
N LEU A 9 -17.38 -8.02 -14.09
CA LEU A 9 -18.64 -7.30 -13.87
C LEU A 9 -19.86 -8.07 -14.41
N ALA A 10 -19.69 -8.90 -15.45
CA ALA A 10 -20.75 -9.75 -15.96
C ALA A 10 -21.08 -10.94 -15.03
N GLU A 11 -20.09 -11.45 -14.29
CA GLU A 11 -20.27 -12.51 -13.27
C GLU A 11 -20.97 -11.99 -12.00
N GLY A 12 -20.96 -10.68 -11.78
CA GLY A 12 -21.46 -10.02 -10.59
C GLY A 12 -20.33 -9.51 -9.70
N THR A 13 -20.61 -8.46 -8.93
CA THR A 13 -19.61 -7.87 -8.03
C THR A 13 -19.44 -8.72 -6.76
N PRO A 14 -18.20 -8.95 -6.29
CA PRO A 14 -17.96 -9.67 -5.04
C PRO A 14 -18.51 -8.90 -3.83
N THR A 15 -18.58 -9.57 -2.68
CA THR A 15 -18.89 -8.90 -1.41
C THR A 15 -17.92 -7.75 -1.18
N LYS A 16 -18.46 -6.58 -0.82
CA LYS A 16 -17.66 -5.39 -0.57
C LYS A 16 -16.93 -5.52 0.78
N ASN A 17 -15.62 -5.34 0.74
CA ASN A 17 -14.72 -5.35 1.88
C ASN A 17 -13.45 -4.58 1.50
N VAL A 18 -12.53 -4.35 2.44
CA VAL A 18 -11.32 -3.54 2.21
C VAL A 18 -10.51 -4.00 0.98
N ASN A 19 -10.39 -5.31 0.76
CA ASN A 19 -9.57 -5.86 -0.31
C ASN A 19 -10.24 -5.82 -1.69
N THR A 20 -11.57 -5.96 -1.74
CA THR A 20 -12.30 -6.00 -3.01
C THR A 20 -12.52 -4.61 -3.63
N VAL A 21 -12.19 -3.54 -2.91
CA VAL A 21 -12.20 -2.15 -3.42
C VAL A 21 -11.01 -1.88 -4.36
N CYS A 22 -9.87 -2.55 -4.16
CA CYS A 22 -8.61 -2.24 -4.82
C CYS A 22 -8.68 -2.17 -6.37
N PRO A 23 -9.36 -3.11 -7.08
CA PRO A 23 -9.48 -3.05 -8.53
C PRO A 23 -10.12 -1.76 -9.06
N PHE A 24 -10.96 -1.09 -8.28
CA PHE A 24 -11.65 0.12 -8.72
C PHE A 24 -10.74 1.34 -8.87
N LEU A 25 -9.54 1.33 -8.27
CA LEU A 25 -8.50 2.30 -8.59
C LEU A 25 -8.12 2.21 -10.08
N THR A 26 -7.87 1.00 -10.57
CA THR A 26 -7.53 0.79 -11.99
C THR A 26 -8.75 1.09 -12.88
N LEU A 27 -9.96 0.65 -12.49
CA LEU A 27 -11.17 0.96 -13.28
C LEU A 27 -11.40 2.46 -13.42
N ALA A 28 -11.11 3.25 -12.38
CA ALA A 28 -11.22 4.70 -12.44
C ALA A 28 -10.25 5.32 -13.46
N TYR A 29 -8.98 4.89 -13.50
CA TYR A 29 -8.05 5.31 -14.57
C TYR A 29 -8.52 4.88 -15.95
N ARG A 30 -9.03 3.65 -16.09
CA ARG A 30 -9.59 3.20 -17.37
C ARG A 30 -10.78 4.07 -17.80
N TYR A 31 -11.67 4.44 -16.88
CA TYR A 31 -12.80 5.34 -17.18
C TYR A 31 -12.31 6.72 -17.63
N GLU A 32 -11.32 7.29 -16.95
CA GLU A 32 -10.71 8.57 -17.34
C GLU A 32 -10.15 8.54 -18.78
N GLU A 33 -9.53 7.44 -19.19
CA GLU A 33 -8.98 7.29 -20.55
C GLU A 33 -10.04 7.03 -21.63
N THR A 34 -11.04 6.20 -21.32
CA THR A 34 -11.98 5.66 -22.32
C THR A 34 -13.30 6.40 -22.39
N GLY A 35 -13.68 7.10 -21.32
CA GLY A 35 -14.99 7.73 -21.17
C GLY A 35 -16.17 6.75 -21.16
N ASN A 36 -15.94 5.45 -20.91
CA ASN A 36 -17.00 4.44 -20.95
C ASN A 36 -18.06 4.68 -19.85
N PRO A 37 -19.28 5.16 -20.20
CA PRO A 37 -20.27 5.55 -19.20
C PRO A 37 -20.82 4.36 -18.41
N ALA A 38 -20.66 3.13 -18.91
CA ALA A 38 -21.10 1.92 -18.21
C ALA A 38 -20.34 1.67 -16.90
N TRP A 39 -19.16 2.27 -16.72
CA TRP A 39 -18.35 2.11 -15.51
C TRP A 39 -18.72 3.08 -14.38
N VAL A 40 -19.36 4.20 -14.69
CA VAL A 40 -19.73 5.23 -13.69
C VAL A 40 -20.61 4.66 -12.57
N PRO A 41 -21.71 3.92 -12.84
CA PRO A 41 -22.57 3.42 -11.76
C PRO A 41 -21.86 2.41 -10.86
N VAL A 42 -20.85 1.71 -11.38
CA VAL A 42 -20.05 0.77 -10.59
C VAL A 42 -19.08 1.54 -9.70
N LEU A 43 -18.35 2.50 -10.26
CA LEU A 43 -17.42 3.35 -9.49
C LEU A 43 -18.14 4.10 -8.37
N GLU A 44 -19.29 4.72 -8.66
CA GLU A 44 -20.12 5.41 -7.67
C GLU A 44 -20.56 4.46 -6.56
N ARG A 45 -21.14 3.30 -6.90
CA ARG A 45 -21.63 2.34 -5.91
C ARG A 45 -20.54 1.84 -4.95
N TRP A 46 -19.32 1.66 -5.44
CA TRP A 46 -18.22 1.19 -4.60
C TRP A 46 -17.64 2.31 -3.74
N ALA A 47 -17.52 3.54 -4.26
CA ALA A 47 -17.09 4.70 -3.49
C ALA A 47 -18.12 5.10 -2.41
N GLU A 48 -19.42 5.10 -2.74
CA GLU A 48 -20.52 5.32 -1.79
C GLU A 48 -20.48 4.32 -0.64
N TRP A 49 -20.23 3.03 -0.94
CA TRP A 49 -20.06 2.03 0.11
C TRP A 49 -18.87 2.34 1.02
N VAL A 50 -17.70 2.68 0.47
CA VAL A 50 -16.53 3.06 1.28
C VAL A 50 -16.86 4.26 2.17
N MET A 51 -17.56 5.25 1.64
CA MET A 51 -17.90 6.47 2.37
C MET A 51 -18.90 6.25 3.49
N TYR A 52 -20.03 5.60 3.20
CA TYR A 52 -21.22 5.67 4.06
C TYR A 52 -21.62 4.33 4.67
N GLU A 53 -21.14 3.20 4.15
CA GLU A 53 -21.55 1.86 4.61
C GLU A 53 -20.40 1.04 5.22
N MET A 54 -19.15 1.27 4.80
CA MET A 54 -17.99 0.56 5.32
C MET A 54 -17.85 0.85 6.83
N PRO A 55 -17.76 -0.19 7.69
CA PRO A 55 -17.68 -0.02 9.12
C PRO A 55 -16.53 0.91 9.52
N ARG A 56 -16.76 1.71 10.56
CA ARG A 56 -15.79 2.68 11.06
C ARG A 56 -15.33 2.32 12.46
N THR A 57 -14.05 2.51 12.73
CA THR A 57 -13.51 2.46 14.08
C THR A 57 -13.90 3.71 14.87
N GLU A 58 -13.53 3.76 16.15
CA GLU A 58 -13.42 5.04 16.86
C GLU A 58 -12.64 6.05 16.00
N GLN A 59 -13.04 7.33 16.11
CA GLN A 59 -12.49 8.42 15.30
C GLN A 59 -12.71 8.28 13.79
N GLY A 60 -13.62 7.42 13.32
CA GLY A 60 -14.03 7.41 11.91
C GLY A 60 -13.04 6.73 10.96
N GLY A 61 -12.07 5.97 11.48
CA GLY A 61 -11.15 5.21 10.63
C GLY A 61 -11.86 4.11 9.85
N LEU A 62 -11.44 3.86 8.61
CA LEU A 62 -11.94 2.74 7.83
C LEU A 62 -11.52 1.42 8.50
N GLN A 63 -12.49 0.69 9.06
CA GLN A 63 -12.22 -0.60 9.71
C GLN A 63 -11.77 -1.62 8.66
N HIS A 64 -10.74 -2.41 8.98
CA HIS A 64 -10.18 -3.40 8.07
C HIS A 64 -11.06 -4.66 7.93
N ILE A 65 -12.31 -4.50 7.50
CA ILE A 65 -13.24 -5.62 7.26
C ILE A 65 -12.79 -6.44 6.06
N VAL A 66 -12.71 -7.76 6.22
CA VAL A 66 -12.37 -8.74 5.18
C VAL A 66 -13.50 -9.76 5.03
N TYR A 67 -13.42 -10.63 4.01
CA TYR A 67 -14.52 -11.54 3.66
C TYR A 67 -14.92 -12.53 4.78
N ASN A 68 -14.00 -12.88 5.68
CA ASN A 68 -14.19 -13.86 6.74
C ASN A 68 -14.05 -13.29 8.16
N ASN A 69 -13.82 -11.98 8.32
CA ASN A 69 -13.67 -11.34 9.62
C ASN A 69 -14.00 -9.86 9.53
N GLU A 70 -14.80 -9.37 10.48
CA GLU A 70 -15.13 -7.94 10.59
C GLU A 70 -13.93 -7.11 11.07
N ASN A 71 -13.02 -7.71 11.84
CA ASN A 71 -11.90 -7.03 12.52
C ASN A 71 -12.37 -5.75 13.25
N PRO A 72 -13.31 -5.90 14.21
CA PRO A 72 -13.94 -4.76 14.88
C PRO A 72 -12.87 -3.86 15.51
N GLN A 73 -13.02 -2.55 15.31
CA GLN A 73 -12.13 -1.53 15.88
C GLN A 73 -10.66 -1.58 15.41
N GLN A 74 -10.37 -2.24 14.28
CA GLN A 74 -9.00 -2.38 13.77
C GLN A 74 -8.69 -1.52 12.54
N LEU A 75 -7.52 -0.87 12.56
CA LEU A 75 -6.88 -0.21 11.42
C LEU A 75 -5.63 -0.99 11.02
N TRP A 76 -5.44 -1.27 9.73
CA TRP A 76 -4.28 -1.99 9.20
C TRP A 76 -3.62 -1.14 8.10
N ASP A 77 -2.33 -1.35 7.87
CA ASP A 77 -1.52 -0.53 6.96
C ASP A 77 -1.99 -0.57 5.49
N ASP A 78 -2.45 -1.73 5.03
CA ASP A 78 -2.86 -1.97 3.65
C ASP A 78 -4.21 -1.34 3.31
N THR A 79 -5.04 -0.95 4.29
CA THR A 79 -6.30 -0.20 4.06
C THR A 79 -6.09 1.03 3.17
N LEU A 80 -4.95 1.72 3.33
CA LEU A 80 -4.62 2.90 2.53
C LEU A 80 -4.52 2.54 1.03
N MET A 81 -3.85 1.43 0.71
CA MET A 81 -3.71 0.96 -0.68
C MET A 81 -5.04 0.41 -1.21
N MET A 82 -5.67 -0.47 -0.43
CA MET A 82 -6.75 -1.29 -0.95
C MET A 82 -8.06 -0.52 -1.11
N SER A 83 -8.32 0.47 -0.25
CA SER A 83 -9.58 1.25 -0.29
C SER A 83 -9.37 2.73 -0.52
N VAL A 84 -8.45 3.37 0.22
CA VAL A 84 -8.35 4.84 0.26
C VAL A 84 -7.90 5.42 -1.08
N MET A 85 -6.94 4.76 -1.75
CA MET A 85 -6.49 5.19 -3.08
C MET A 85 -7.62 5.18 -4.13
N ALA A 86 -8.47 4.14 -4.12
CA ALA A 86 -9.61 4.05 -5.03
C ALA A 86 -10.63 5.15 -4.72
N LEU A 87 -10.97 5.37 -3.44
CA LEU A 87 -11.88 6.43 -3.02
C LEU A 87 -11.40 7.80 -3.50
N ALA A 88 -10.13 8.13 -3.28
CA ALA A 88 -9.53 9.39 -3.69
C ALA A 88 -9.60 9.60 -5.20
N LYS A 89 -9.21 8.59 -5.99
CA LYS A 89 -9.20 8.68 -7.46
C LYS A 89 -10.61 8.84 -8.03
N ILE A 90 -11.58 8.08 -7.52
CA ILE A 90 -12.97 8.18 -7.96
C ILE A 90 -13.54 9.54 -7.55
N GLY A 91 -13.23 10.03 -6.35
CA GLY A 91 -13.61 11.36 -5.88
C GLY A 91 -13.16 12.48 -6.82
N GLN A 92 -11.89 12.45 -7.26
CA GLN A 92 -11.40 13.41 -8.26
C GLN A 92 -12.13 13.30 -9.59
N LEU A 93 -12.31 12.08 -10.08
CA LEU A 93 -12.88 11.81 -11.40
C LEU A 93 -14.35 12.23 -11.49
N LEU A 94 -15.10 12.02 -10.41
CA LEU A 94 -16.53 12.35 -10.32
C LEU A 94 -16.80 13.69 -9.63
N LYS A 95 -15.76 14.46 -9.30
CA LYS A 95 -15.84 15.77 -8.63
C LYS A 95 -16.61 15.72 -7.31
N ARG A 96 -16.27 14.75 -6.46
CA ARG A 96 -16.80 14.55 -5.11
C ARG A 96 -15.73 14.92 -4.08
N ASP A 97 -15.67 16.20 -3.74
CA ASP A 97 -14.65 16.74 -2.83
C ASP A 97 -14.67 16.05 -1.45
N GLU A 98 -15.85 15.68 -0.96
CA GLU A 98 -16.00 14.97 0.32
C GLU A 98 -15.28 13.61 0.35
N TRP A 99 -15.14 12.92 -0.79
CA TRP A 99 -14.42 11.66 -0.90
C TRP A 99 -12.90 11.86 -0.86
N ILE A 100 -12.44 13.00 -1.37
CA ILE A 100 -11.02 13.40 -1.36
C ILE A 100 -10.61 13.82 0.06
N GLU A 101 -11.46 14.58 0.75
CA GLU A 101 -11.24 14.98 2.14
C GLU A 101 -11.23 13.76 3.06
N GLU A 102 -12.16 12.83 2.88
CA GLU A 102 -12.18 11.57 3.63
C GLU A 102 -10.90 10.76 3.40
N ALA A 103 -10.47 10.62 2.14
CA ALA A 103 -9.22 9.93 1.86
C ALA A 103 -8.01 10.58 2.54
N SER A 104 -7.94 11.92 2.51
CA SER A 104 -6.90 12.69 3.19
C SER A 104 -6.92 12.46 4.70
N TYR A 105 -8.11 12.45 5.31
CA TYR A 105 -8.29 12.14 6.73
C TYR A 105 -7.79 10.73 7.07
N GLN A 106 -8.09 9.73 6.24
CA GLN A 106 -7.64 8.35 6.46
C GLN A 106 -6.11 8.24 6.45
N PHE A 107 -5.39 8.93 5.56
CA PHE A 107 -3.92 8.98 5.60
C PHE A 107 -3.38 9.54 6.91
N LEU A 108 -3.97 10.63 7.42
CA LEU A 108 -3.57 11.24 8.68
C LEU A 108 -3.84 10.32 9.88
N LEU A 109 -5.05 9.74 9.93
CA LEU A 109 -5.47 8.86 11.02
C LEU A 109 -4.65 7.56 11.07
N HIS A 110 -4.39 6.92 9.92
CA HIS A 110 -3.56 5.72 9.87
C HIS A 110 -2.12 6.05 10.29
N THR A 111 -1.57 7.20 9.87
CA THR A 111 -0.26 7.66 10.36
C THR A 111 -0.24 7.83 11.87
N GLN A 112 -1.28 8.44 12.45
CA GLN A 112 -1.38 8.68 13.89
C GLN A 112 -1.30 7.38 14.72
N TYR A 113 -1.91 6.30 14.24
CA TYR A 113 -2.06 5.06 15.01
C TYR A 113 -1.07 3.95 14.65
N LEU A 114 -0.55 3.94 13.42
CA LEU A 114 0.31 2.87 12.92
C LEU A 114 1.78 3.25 12.86
N MET A 115 2.12 4.54 12.70
CA MET A 115 3.52 4.93 12.60
C MET A 115 4.20 4.91 13.98
N ASP A 116 5.26 4.12 14.11
CA ASP A 116 6.12 4.12 15.28
C ASP A 116 7.10 5.29 15.24
N ARG A 117 6.82 6.31 16.04
CA ARG A 117 7.65 7.52 16.16
C ARG A 117 9.07 7.25 16.64
N LYS A 118 9.37 6.09 17.26
CA LYS A 118 10.73 5.75 17.73
C LYS A 118 11.64 5.34 16.58
N THR A 119 11.11 4.60 15.61
CA THR A 119 11.89 4.02 14.52
C THR A 119 11.65 4.72 13.18
N GLY A 120 10.46 5.27 12.97
CA GLY A 120 10.00 5.76 11.67
C GLY A 120 9.30 4.71 10.80
N LEU A 121 9.30 3.45 11.26
CA LEU A 121 8.58 2.35 10.63
C LEU A 121 7.13 2.29 11.12
N TRP A 122 6.33 1.41 10.53
CA TRP A 122 4.93 1.24 10.84
C TRP A 122 4.66 -0.10 11.48
N PHE A 123 3.77 -0.13 12.46
CA PHE A 123 3.15 -1.36 12.93
C PHE A 123 2.11 -1.85 11.93
N HIS A 124 1.95 -3.18 11.83
CA HIS A 124 0.98 -3.78 10.92
C HIS A 124 -0.47 -3.34 11.21
N GLY A 125 -0.82 -3.17 12.50
CA GLY A 125 -2.18 -2.83 12.90
C GLY A 125 -2.30 -2.07 14.20
N TRP A 126 -3.50 -1.54 14.42
CA TRP A 126 -3.96 -0.89 15.64
C TRP A 126 -5.34 -1.41 16.00
N ASN A 127 -5.60 -1.62 17.29
CA ASN A 127 -6.93 -1.91 17.81
C ASN A 127 -7.34 -0.86 18.84
N PHE A 128 -8.51 -0.23 18.66
CA PHE A 128 -9.06 0.68 19.66
C PHE A 128 -9.55 -0.08 20.90
N ASP A 129 -9.99 -1.32 20.73
CA ASP A 129 -10.25 -2.20 21.87
C ASP A 129 -8.91 -2.55 22.53
N GLY A 130 -8.70 -2.03 23.74
CA GLY A 130 -7.43 -2.17 24.46
C GLY A 130 -6.31 -1.22 24.01
N ARG A 131 -6.52 -0.43 22.94
CA ARG A 131 -5.62 0.65 22.49
C ARG A 131 -4.16 0.19 22.33
N HIS A 132 -3.92 -0.79 21.48
CA HIS A 132 -2.60 -1.41 21.28
C HIS A 132 -2.31 -1.76 19.81
N ASN A 133 -1.03 -1.96 19.46
CA ASN A 133 -0.56 -2.32 18.11
C ASN A 133 -0.28 -3.83 17.95
N PHE A 134 -1.11 -4.67 18.56
CA PHE A 134 -0.97 -6.14 18.55
C PHE A 134 0.42 -6.62 19.00
N ALA A 135 1.19 -7.21 18.09
CA ALA A 135 2.52 -7.74 18.33
C ALA A 135 3.63 -6.67 18.25
N ASP A 136 3.28 -5.40 18.03
CA ASP A 136 4.22 -4.32 17.71
C ASP A 136 5.12 -4.67 16.51
N ALA A 137 4.55 -5.40 15.54
CA ALA A 137 5.28 -5.94 14.40
C ALA A 137 5.54 -4.87 13.33
N ARG A 138 6.82 -4.57 13.07
CA ARG A 138 7.28 -3.74 11.94
C ARG A 138 7.44 -4.60 10.69
N TRP A 139 6.31 -5.12 10.25
CA TRP A 139 6.24 -6.09 9.16
C TRP A 139 6.52 -5.45 7.80
N ALA A 140 7.38 -6.09 7.00
CA ALA A 140 7.95 -5.51 5.79
C ALA A 140 6.91 -5.24 4.71
N ARG A 141 6.07 -6.23 4.35
CA ARG A 141 5.09 -6.02 3.26
C ARG A 141 4.04 -4.98 3.66
N GLY A 142 3.61 -4.99 4.91
CA GLY A 142 2.76 -3.95 5.48
C GLY A 142 3.35 -2.54 5.34
N ASN A 143 4.59 -2.36 5.78
CA ASN A 143 5.33 -1.10 5.60
C ASN A 143 5.47 -0.72 4.12
N SER A 144 5.64 -1.69 3.23
CA SER A 144 5.82 -1.43 1.80
C SER A 144 4.57 -0.84 1.15
N TRP A 145 3.36 -1.15 1.64
CA TRP A 145 2.14 -0.51 1.17
C TRP A 145 2.17 0.99 1.40
N VAL A 146 2.62 1.43 2.57
CA VAL A 146 2.76 2.86 2.91
C VAL A 146 3.77 3.53 1.98
N THR A 147 4.91 2.87 1.74
CA THR A 147 5.95 3.38 0.84
C THR A 147 5.44 3.49 -0.61
N ILE A 148 4.56 2.59 -1.05
CA ILE A 148 3.87 2.64 -2.36
C ILE A 148 2.87 3.81 -2.40
N VAL A 149 1.96 3.89 -1.43
CA VAL A 149 0.78 4.76 -1.55
C VAL A 149 1.05 6.23 -1.30
N ILE A 150 2.01 6.58 -0.44
CA ILE A 150 2.25 8.00 -0.13
C ILE A 150 2.69 8.77 -1.39
N PRO A 151 3.70 8.33 -2.16
CA PRO A 151 4.05 8.98 -3.43
C PRO A 151 2.89 9.05 -4.43
N ASP A 152 2.10 7.97 -4.54
CA ASP A 152 0.96 7.90 -5.45
C ASP A 152 -0.14 8.89 -5.07
N PHE A 153 -0.48 8.97 -3.78
CA PHE A 153 -1.47 9.89 -3.26
C PHE A 153 -1.03 11.35 -3.42
N LEU A 154 0.23 11.65 -3.12
CA LEU A 154 0.80 12.99 -3.31
C LEU A 154 0.76 13.43 -4.79
N GLU A 155 1.09 12.52 -5.71
CA GLU A 155 1.01 12.80 -7.15
C GLU A 155 -0.44 13.01 -7.59
N MET A 156 -1.35 12.15 -7.12
CA MET A 156 -2.78 12.21 -7.45
C MET A 156 -3.39 13.53 -6.97
N MET A 157 -3.13 13.93 -5.72
CA MET A 157 -3.69 15.15 -5.13
C MET A 157 -3.12 16.42 -5.75
N ASN A 158 -1.87 16.37 -6.25
CA ASN A 158 -1.19 17.49 -6.90
C ASN A 158 -1.26 18.82 -6.10
N TRP A 159 -1.24 18.73 -4.77
CA TRP A 159 -1.32 19.91 -3.90
C TRP A 159 -0.11 20.83 -4.05
N PRO A 160 -0.25 22.15 -3.80
CA PRO A 160 0.90 23.07 -3.78
C PRO A 160 2.00 22.64 -2.81
N GLU A 161 3.26 22.99 -3.08
CA GLU A 161 4.42 22.55 -2.29
C GLU A 161 4.31 22.87 -0.78
N HIS A 162 3.67 23.99 -0.44
CA HIS A 162 3.49 24.42 0.94
C HIS A 162 2.21 23.91 1.60
N HIS A 163 1.41 23.08 0.92
CA HIS A 163 0.22 22.46 1.49
C HIS A 163 0.59 21.60 2.71
N ALA A 164 -0.10 21.78 3.83
CA ALA A 164 0.28 21.17 5.10
C ALA A 164 0.29 19.63 5.02
N THR A 165 -0.78 19.03 4.48
CA THR A 165 -0.88 17.57 4.31
C THR A 165 0.18 17.04 3.36
N ARG A 166 0.53 17.79 2.29
CA ARG A 166 1.62 17.40 1.37
C ARG A 166 2.94 17.31 2.13
N ARG A 167 3.30 18.38 2.84
CA ARG A 167 4.55 18.44 3.60
C ARG A 167 4.62 17.38 4.69
N PHE A 168 3.51 17.15 5.39
CA PHE A 168 3.42 16.12 6.43
C PHE A 168 3.66 14.72 5.84
N LEU A 169 2.96 14.35 4.77
CA LEU A 169 3.12 13.03 4.16
C LEU A 169 4.51 12.83 3.52
N GLN A 170 5.11 13.88 2.97
CA GLN A 170 6.51 13.82 2.52
C GLN A 170 7.48 13.52 3.68
N GLN A 171 7.28 14.16 4.84
CA GLN A 171 8.09 13.89 6.04
C GLN A 171 7.88 12.46 6.56
N VAL A 172 6.64 11.97 6.56
CA VAL A 172 6.31 10.59 6.93
C VAL A 172 7.04 9.59 6.03
N LEU A 173 6.97 9.79 4.71
CA LEU A 173 7.67 8.96 3.74
C LEU A 173 9.19 9.01 3.94
N GLU A 174 9.78 10.20 4.03
CA GLU A 174 11.23 10.34 4.21
C GLU A 174 11.71 9.70 5.52
N THR A 175 10.93 9.83 6.60
CA THR A 175 11.22 9.21 7.90
C THR A 175 11.24 7.68 7.78
N GLN A 176 10.26 7.10 7.07
CA GLN A 176 10.24 5.65 6.83
C GLN A 176 11.41 5.21 5.94
N VAL A 177 11.68 5.91 4.84
CA VAL A 177 12.77 5.56 3.90
C VAL A 177 14.14 5.67 4.56
N LYS A 178 14.33 6.65 5.46
CA LYS A 178 15.54 6.74 6.27
C LYS A 178 15.71 5.49 7.16
N ALA A 179 14.66 5.04 7.83
CA ALA A 179 14.70 3.82 8.64
C ALA A 179 14.96 2.57 7.79
N LEU A 180 14.32 2.46 6.62
CA LEU A 180 14.53 1.37 5.67
C LEU A 180 15.99 1.30 5.17
N ARG A 181 16.62 2.44 4.90
CA ARG A 181 18.05 2.50 4.50
C ARG A 181 18.96 1.83 5.54
N GLU A 182 18.70 2.04 6.83
CA GLU A 182 19.52 1.50 7.92
C GLU A 182 19.38 -0.02 8.09
N CYS A 183 18.22 -0.60 7.75
CA CYS A 183 17.95 -2.03 7.89
C CYS A 183 17.95 -2.83 6.58
N GLN A 184 18.42 -2.25 5.47
CA GLN A 184 18.51 -2.96 4.19
C GLN A 184 19.58 -4.04 4.22
N HIS A 185 19.20 -5.29 3.95
CA HIS A 185 20.12 -6.42 3.90
C HIS A 185 21.19 -6.26 2.80
N SER A 186 22.31 -6.97 2.92
CA SER A 186 23.43 -6.90 1.96
C SER A 186 23.02 -7.31 0.54
N SER A 187 22.07 -8.25 0.41
CA SER A 187 21.47 -8.65 -0.87
C SER A 187 20.58 -7.60 -1.52
N GLY A 188 20.24 -6.52 -0.81
CA GLY A 188 19.29 -5.49 -1.25
C GLY A 188 17.85 -5.71 -0.82
N LEU A 189 17.51 -6.93 -0.36
CA LEU A 189 16.20 -7.23 0.22
C LEU A 189 16.05 -6.61 1.63
N TRP A 190 14.84 -6.65 2.15
CA TRP A 190 14.56 -6.44 3.58
C TRP A 190 14.10 -7.73 4.25
N HIS A 191 14.36 -7.84 5.53
CA HIS A 191 13.85 -8.90 6.40
C HIS A 191 12.34 -8.71 6.65
N THR A 192 11.58 -9.81 6.76
CA THR A 192 10.11 -9.78 6.94
C THR A 192 9.67 -9.00 8.19
N LEU A 193 10.47 -9.06 9.25
CA LEU A 193 10.43 -8.10 10.35
C LEU A 193 11.63 -7.16 10.18
N LEU A 194 11.35 -5.89 9.92
CA LEU A 194 12.36 -4.92 9.47
C LEU A 194 13.46 -4.66 10.50
N ASP A 195 13.15 -4.83 11.78
CA ASP A 195 14.04 -4.64 12.91
C ASP A 195 14.59 -5.97 13.49
N ASP A 196 14.36 -7.09 12.81
CA ASP A 196 14.90 -8.41 13.19
C ASP A 196 15.71 -9.03 12.03
N PRO A 197 17.06 -8.92 12.08
CA PRO A 197 17.94 -9.46 11.04
C PRO A 197 17.99 -11.00 11.02
N HIS A 198 17.39 -11.68 11.99
CA HIS A 198 17.29 -13.15 11.99
C HIS A 198 16.02 -13.65 11.29
N SER A 199 15.06 -12.78 11.02
CA SER A 199 13.89 -13.14 10.21
C SER A 199 14.28 -13.28 8.73
N TYR A 200 13.50 -13.96 7.90
CA TYR A 200 13.92 -14.23 6.51
C TYR A 200 13.83 -12.97 5.62
N PRO A 201 14.71 -12.80 4.61
CA PRO A 201 14.56 -11.78 3.57
C PRO A 201 13.32 -12.03 2.70
N GLU A 202 12.53 -10.99 2.45
CA GLU A 202 11.22 -11.08 1.77
C GLU A 202 11.17 -10.16 0.53
N ALA A 203 10.95 -10.76 -0.63
CA ALA A 203 11.13 -10.09 -1.92
C ALA A 203 9.95 -9.21 -2.34
N SER A 204 8.71 -9.56 -1.95
CA SER A 204 7.54 -8.77 -2.36
C SER A 204 7.53 -7.39 -1.69
N ALA A 205 7.79 -7.33 -0.39
CA ALA A 205 8.01 -6.10 0.36
C ALA A 205 9.15 -5.26 -0.25
N THR A 206 10.26 -5.93 -0.58
CA THR A 206 11.41 -5.29 -1.23
C THR A 206 11.01 -4.62 -2.55
N ALA A 207 10.19 -5.29 -3.38
CA ALA A 207 9.69 -4.70 -4.62
C ALA A 207 8.80 -3.48 -4.35
N GLY A 208 7.94 -3.52 -3.33
CA GLY A 208 7.12 -2.38 -2.92
C GLY A 208 7.95 -1.18 -2.44
N PHE A 209 8.96 -1.42 -1.60
CA PHE A 209 9.90 -0.39 -1.16
C PHE A 209 10.64 0.23 -2.35
N ALA A 210 11.16 -0.59 -3.26
CA ALA A 210 11.86 -0.12 -4.44
C ALA A 210 10.97 0.77 -5.32
N TYR A 211 9.72 0.37 -5.60
CA TYR A 211 8.75 1.18 -6.33
C TYR A 211 8.55 2.54 -5.66
N GLY A 212 8.19 2.54 -4.38
CA GLY A 212 7.84 3.76 -3.65
C GLY A 212 9.01 4.74 -3.52
N ILE A 213 10.22 4.23 -3.27
CA ILE A 213 11.43 5.04 -3.19
C ILE A 213 11.80 5.61 -4.57
N LEU A 214 11.79 4.79 -5.63
CA LEU A 214 12.06 5.25 -7.00
C LEU A 214 11.09 6.37 -7.41
N LYS A 215 9.80 6.17 -7.15
CA LYS A 215 8.77 7.17 -7.44
C LYS A 215 8.94 8.43 -6.60
N GLY A 216 9.18 8.29 -5.31
CA GLY A 216 9.43 9.41 -4.41
C GLY A 216 10.63 10.26 -4.87
N VAL A 217 11.71 9.63 -5.33
CA VAL A 217 12.88 10.32 -5.90
C VAL A 217 12.52 11.00 -7.23
N ARG A 218 11.88 10.30 -8.18
CA ARG A 218 11.49 10.86 -9.48
C ARG A 218 10.59 12.08 -9.33
N LYS A 219 9.64 12.03 -8.38
CA LYS A 219 8.72 13.13 -8.07
C LYS A 219 9.31 14.21 -7.16
N ARG A 220 10.58 14.06 -6.75
CA ARG A 220 11.30 14.97 -5.84
C ARG A 220 10.60 15.13 -4.48
N TYR A 221 9.89 14.10 -4.04
CA TYR A 221 9.37 13.99 -2.68
C TYR A 221 10.44 13.49 -1.72
N LEU A 222 11.42 12.76 -2.26
CA LEU A 222 12.59 12.25 -1.55
C LEU A 222 13.88 12.84 -2.13
N PRO A 223 14.91 13.08 -1.29
CA PRO A 223 16.27 13.36 -1.74
C PRO A 223 16.80 12.35 -2.75
N ALA A 224 17.59 12.82 -3.73
CA ALA A 224 18.13 11.99 -4.81
C ALA A 224 19.07 10.87 -4.32
N GLU A 225 19.68 11.00 -3.14
CA GLU A 225 20.57 9.98 -2.57
C GLU A 225 19.84 8.65 -2.27
N TYR A 226 18.53 8.68 -2.00
CA TYR A 226 17.76 7.46 -1.75
C TYR A 226 17.61 6.58 -3.00
N ARG A 227 17.99 7.09 -4.17
CA ARG A 227 18.05 6.29 -5.40
C ARG A 227 18.94 5.07 -5.26
N GLU A 228 20.08 5.19 -4.57
CA GLU A 228 21.00 4.06 -4.38
C GLU A 228 20.36 2.92 -3.58
N VAL A 229 19.55 3.26 -2.57
CA VAL A 229 18.78 2.29 -1.76
C VAL A 229 17.81 1.52 -2.65
N ALA A 230 17.08 2.23 -3.51
CA ALA A 230 16.10 1.67 -4.43
C ALA A 230 16.75 0.81 -5.53
N GLU A 231 17.87 1.24 -6.10
CA GLU A 231 18.60 0.47 -7.12
C GLU A 231 19.21 -0.81 -6.54
N LYS A 232 19.71 -0.77 -5.29
CA LYS A 232 20.17 -1.98 -4.60
C LYS A 232 19.01 -2.96 -4.37
N ALA A 233 17.84 -2.44 -3.97
CA ALA A 233 16.63 -3.24 -3.80
C ALA A 233 16.18 -3.89 -5.11
N LEU A 234 16.15 -3.11 -6.20
CA LEU A 234 15.80 -3.57 -7.53
C LEU A 234 16.69 -4.73 -8.00
N ARG A 235 18.02 -4.62 -7.83
CA ARG A 235 18.94 -5.71 -8.17
C ARG A 235 18.62 -6.98 -7.39
N GLY A 236 18.30 -6.84 -6.10
CA GLY A 236 17.85 -7.95 -5.26
C GLY A 236 16.54 -8.58 -5.75
N VAL A 237 15.56 -7.77 -6.14
CA VAL A 237 14.28 -8.25 -6.71
C VAL A 237 14.53 -9.00 -8.02
N ILE A 238 15.29 -8.43 -8.95
CA ILE A 238 15.61 -9.07 -10.25
C ILE A 238 16.33 -10.41 -10.03
N ALA A 239 17.28 -10.47 -9.09
CA ALA A 239 18.00 -11.70 -8.77
C ALA A 239 17.12 -12.81 -8.15
N ASN A 240 15.89 -12.48 -7.73
CA ASN A 240 14.92 -13.44 -7.19
C ASN A 240 13.76 -13.72 -8.17
N ILE A 241 13.79 -13.19 -9.39
CA ILE A 241 12.86 -13.58 -10.45
C ILE A 241 13.50 -14.77 -11.19
N ASP A 242 12.80 -15.90 -11.24
CA ASP A 242 13.28 -17.08 -11.96
C ASP A 242 13.05 -16.98 -13.48
N ASP A 243 13.50 -18.00 -14.22
CA ASP A 243 13.39 -18.06 -15.68
C ASP A 243 11.94 -18.14 -16.18
N ASP A 244 10.99 -18.55 -15.33
CA ASP A 244 9.55 -18.58 -15.62
C ASP A 244 8.86 -17.23 -15.31
N GLY A 245 9.60 -16.26 -14.80
CA GLY A 245 9.10 -14.92 -14.43
C GLY A 245 8.48 -14.87 -13.03
N GLU A 246 8.65 -15.91 -12.21
CA GLU A 246 8.16 -15.96 -10.85
C GLU A 246 9.13 -15.28 -9.88
N LEU A 247 8.66 -14.22 -9.22
CA LEU A 247 9.33 -13.71 -8.03
C LEU A 247 9.32 -14.74 -6.88
N LYS A 248 10.49 -15.25 -6.52
CA LYS A 248 10.77 -16.12 -5.36
C LYS A 248 10.97 -15.31 -4.08
N GLN A 249 11.20 -16.00 -2.95
CA GLN A 249 11.35 -15.38 -1.62
C GLN A 249 10.15 -14.52 -1.22
N VAL A 250 8.96 -14.91 -1.67
CA VAL A 250 7.69 -14.23 -1.34
C VAL A 250 7.01 -14.99 -0.20
N SER A 251 6.67 -14.30 0.87
CA SER A 251 5.90 -14.89 1.98
C SER A 251 4.42 -15.02 1.61
N PHE A 252 3.74 -16.04 2.17
CA PHE A 252 2.31 -16.28 2.00
C PHE A 252 1.41 -15.18 2.60
N GLY A 253 0.10 -15.27 2.36
CA GLY A 253 -0.90 -14.34 2.92
C GLY A 253 -0.74 -14.25 4.43
N THR A 254 -0.57 -13.03 4.94
CA THR A 254 -0.25 -12.75 6.34
C THR A 254 -1.37 -11.88 6.90
N ALA A 255 -2.06 -12.38 7.93
CA ALA A 255 -3.07 -11.64 8.68
C ALA A 255 -2.44 -10.95 9.89
N MET A 256 -3.25 -10.33 10.75
CA MET A 256 -2.75 -9.76 12.00
C MET A 256 -2.20 -10.84 12.94
N GLY A 257 -0.88 -10.81 13.16
CA GLY A 257 -0.20 -11.72 14.08
C GLY A 257 -0.36 -11.30 15.54
N LYS A 258 -0.54 -12.28 16.43
CA LYS A 258 -0.62 -12.09 17.89
C LYS A 258 0.74 -11.88 18.56
N ASP A 259 1.83 -12.32 17.91
CA ASP A 259 3.21 -12.25 18.37
C ASP A 259 4.15 -12.13 17.16
N LEU A 260 5.44 -11.88 17.40
CA LEU A 260 6.44 -11.74 16.35
C LEU A 260 6.80 -13.08 15.67
N ASP A 261 6.67 -14.21 16.39
CA ASP A 261 6.99 -15.54 15.85
C ASP A 261 6.04 -15.95 14.74
N TYR A 262 4.79 -15.49 14.79
CA TYR A 262 3.84 -15.61 13.69
C TYR A 262 4.44 -15.08 12.37
N TYR A 263 5.02 -13.88 12.37
CA TYR A 263 5.60 -13.27 11.17
C TYR A 263 6.87 -13.98 10.71
N ARG A 264 7.71 -14.44 11.65
CA ARG A 264 8.94 -15.19 11.37
C ARG A 264 8.71 -16.52 10.68
N THR A 265 7.53 -17.12 10.87
CA THR A 265 7.24 -18.49 10.43
C THR A 265 6.27 -18.58 9.25
N VAL A 266 5.82 -17.45 8.70
CA VAL A 266 5.00 -17.44 7.47
C VAL A 266 5.75 -18.16 6.35
N PRO A 267 5.14 -19.18 5.70
CA PRO A 267 5.78 -19.93 4.62
C PRO A 267 6.15 -19.04 3.43
N LEU A 268 7.24 -19.39 2.74
CA LEU A 268 7.61 -18.79 1.47
C LEU A 268 6.99 -19.60 0.32
N THR A 269 6.23 -18.93 -0.54
CA THR A 269 5.60 -19.53 -1.73
C THR A 269 5.29 -18.46 -2.77
N SER A 270 5.18 -18.88 -4.04
CA SER A 270 4.66 -18.04 -5.11
C SER A 270 3.29 -17.46 -4.75
N MET A 271 3.12 -16.15 -4.94
CA MET A 271 1.88 -15.43 -4.63
C MET A 271 1.64 -14.31 -5.64
N PRO A 272 0.39 -14.10 -6.11
CA PRO A 272 0.08 -13.10 -7.14
C PRO A 272 0.58 -11.68 -6.84
N TYR A 273 0.56 -11.25 -5.57
CA TYR A 273 1.08 -9.94 -5.19
C TYR A 273 2.60 -9.82 -5.33
N GLY A 274 3.35 -10.93 -5.24
CA GLY A 274 4.78 -10.94 -5.53
C GLY A 274 5.06 -10.49 -6.96
N GLN A 275 4.35 -11.10 -7.93
CA GLN A 275 4.47 -10.71 -9.34
C GLN A 275 3.92 -9.29 -9.59
N ALA A 276 2.79 -8.93 -8.97
CA ALA A 276 2.23 -7.58 -9.12
C ALA A 276 3.18 -6.48 -8.61
N MET A 277 3.81 -6.68 -7.44
CA MET A 277 4.75 -5.73 -6.86
C MET A 277 6.06 -5.67 -7.66
N ALA A 278 6.53 -6.81 -8.19
CA ALA A 278 7.66 -6.82 -9.14
C ALA A 278 7.34 -5.99 -10.39
N LEU A 279 6.15 -6.17 -10.98
CA LEU A 279 5.72 -5.41 -12.15
C LEU A 279 5.66 -3.90 -11.87
N LEU A 280 5.10 -3.49 -10.73
CA LEU A 280 5.08 -2.07 -10.31
C LEU A 280 6.50 -1.51 -10.24
N CYS A 281 7.38 -2.19 -9.51
CA CYS A 281 8.78 -1.79 -9.32
C CYS A 281 9.54 -1.67 -10.64
N LEU A 282 9.50 -2.71 -11.47
CA LEU A 282 10.22 -2.73 -12.75
C LEU A 282 9.69 -1.67 -13.71
N THR A 283 8.36 -1.46 -13.75
CA THR A 283 7.74 -0.43 -14.58
C THR A 283 8.16 0.97 -14.16
N GLU A 284 8.20 1.25 -12.86
CA GLU A 284 8.70 2.53 -12.35
C GLU A 284 10.19 2.71 -12.66
N TYR A 285 11.00 1.64 -12.54
CA TYR A 285 12.42 1.71 -12.88
C TYR A 285 12.67 2.00 -14.37
N LEU A 286 11.83 1.52 -15.28
CA LEU A 286 11.95 1.86 -16.72
C LEU A 286 11.90 3.37 -16.97
N ARG A 287 11.25 4.17 -16.10
CA ARG A 287 11.22 5.64 -16.21
C ARG A 287 12.58 6.30 -16.05
N VAL A 288 13.57 5.59 -15.51
CA VAL A 288 14.95 6.08 -15.39
C VAL A 288 15.63 6.24 -16.76
N TYR A 289 15.18 5.50 -17.77
CA TYR A 289 15.78 5.45 -19.11
C TYR A 289 15.04 6.30 -20.15
N LEU A 290 14.02 7.05 -19.74
CA LEU A 290 13.24 7.97 -20.56
C LEU A 290 13.66 9.42 -20.32
#